data_AF-A0AA51DUB3-F1
#
_entry.id   AF-A0AA51DUB3-F1
#
_cell.length_a   1.000
_cell.length_b   1.000
_cell.length_c   1.000
_cell.angle_alpha   90.00
_cell.angle_beta   90.00
_cell.angle_gamma   90.00
#
_symmetry.space_group_name_H-M   'P 1'
#
loop_
_entity.id
_entity.type
_entity.pdbx_description
1 polymer ?
#
loop_
_entity_poly.entity_id
_entity_poly.type
_entity_poly.pdbx_seq_one_letter_code
_entity_poly.pdbx_strand_id
1 'polypeptide(L)'
;MRIYENVTEQRRKTMSHIKGKGTSIELALSKALWVKGYRYRKNYKVLPGSPDIVLTKYKIAIFCDSEFFHGKDWEMLRRKLEKGNNAQYWVNKIQDNMNRDNEIDKKLLFAGWTVIHFWGKDILKCTDECVKVIEETVFDLMISDYEL
;
A
#
# COMPACT_ATOMS: atom_id res chain seq x y z
N MET A 1 1.62 -9.55 -28.93
CA MET A 1 3.04 -9.39 -29.29
C MET A 1 3.80 -8.99 -28.02
N ARG A 2 4.71 -9.84 -27.50
CA ARG A 2 5.37 -9.65 -26.19
C ARG A 2 6.52 -8.63 -26.31
N ILE A 3 6.34 -7.45 -25.73
CA ILE A 3 7.35 -6.39 -25.63
C ILE A 3 8.35 -6.76 -24.51
N TYR A 4 9.24 -7.72 -24.76
CA TYR A 4 10.26 -8.14 -23.77
C TYR A 4 11.65 -8.37 -24.39
N GLU A 5 11.99 -7.69 -25.49
CA GLU A 5 13.26 -7.96 -26.18
C GLU A 5 14.51 -7.32 -25.54
N ASN A 6 14.39 -6.50 -24.48
CA ASN A 6 15.58 -5.91 -23.83
C ASN A 6 15.44 -5.73 -22.31
N VAL A 7 15.07 -6.78 -21.58
CA VAL A 7 15.21 -6.82 -20.11
C VAL A 7 16.51 -7.53 -19.75
N THR A 8 17.47 -6.78 -19.20
CA THR A 8 18.74 -7.31 -18.71
C THR A 8 18.50 -8.44 -17.71
N GLU A 9 19.38 -9.42 -17.67
CA GLU A 9 19.23 -10.57 -16.77
C GLU A 9 19.15 -10.13 -15.30
N GLN A 10 19.87 -9.06 -14.96
CA GLN A 10 19.81 -8.42 -13.65
C GLN A 10 18.44 -7.84 -13.34
N ARG A 11 17.77 -7.17 -14.29
CA ARG A 11 16.38 -6.71 -14.13
C ARG A 11 15.40 -7.86 -14.00
N ARG A 12 15.58 -8.95 -14.75
CA ARG A 12 14.77 -10.17 -14.61
C ARG A 12 14.90 -10.77 -13.22
N LYS A 13 16.13 -10.90 -12.70
CA LYS A 13 16.37 -11.34 -11.32
C LYS A 13 15.79 -10.38 -10.29
N THR A 14 15.91 -9.06 -10.47
CA THR A 14 15.28 -8.10 -9.55
C THR A 14 13.76 -8.28 -9.53
N MET A 15 13.12 -8.36 -10.69
CA MET A 15 11.67 -8.56 -10.80
C MET A 15 11.20 -9.89 -10.19
N SER A 16 11.98 -10.97 -10.30
CA SER A 16 11.62 -12.26 -9.69
C SER A 16 11.68 -12.25 -8.15
N HIS A 17 12.43 -11.31 -7.56
CA HIS A 17 12.49 -11.13 -6.10
C HIS A 17 11.42 -10.18 -5.56
N ILE A 18 10.70 -9.44 -6.43
CA ILE A 18 9.58 -8.59 -6.02
C ILE A 18 8.40 -9.49 -5.68
N LYS A 19 8.23 -9.80 -4.40
CA LYS A 19 7.08 -10.55 -3.89
C LYS A 19 5.88 -9.62 -3.78
N GLY A 20 4.73 -10.06 -4.28
CA GLY A 20 3.48 -9.29 -4.17
C GLY A 20 2.78 -9.37 -2.80
N LYS A 21 3.32 -10.14 -1.83
CA LYS A 21 2.78 -10.36 -0.49
C LYS A 21 3.89 -10.77 0.48
N GLY A 22 3.69 -10.54 1.78
CA GLY A 22 4.62 -10.99 2.82
C GLY A 22 5.97 -10.29 2.75
N THR A 23 5.97 -9.03 2.32
CA THR A 23 7.18 -8.20 2.30
C THR A 23 7.65 -7.89 3.73
N SER A 24 8.93 -7.53 3.88
CA SER A 24 9.48 -7.09 5.18
C SER A 24 8.71 -5.90 5.76
N ILE A 25 8.14 -5.07 4.89
CA ILE A 25 7.29 -3.92 5.20
C ILE A 25 6.02 -4.37 5.92
N GLU A 26 5.22 -5.26 5.31
CA GLU A 26 3.99 -5.80 5.92
C GLU A 26 4.28 -6.43 7.28
N LEU A 27 5.38 -7.19 7.38
CA LEU A 27 5.77 -7.89 8.60
C LEU A 27 6.14 -6.92 9.74
N ALA A 28 6.82 -5.82 9.44
CA ALA A 28 7.21 -4.83 10.45
C ALA A 28 5.98 -4.22 11.11
N LEU A 29 5.07 -3.66 10.31
CA LEU A 29 3.84 -3.02 10.82
C LEU A 29 2.92 -4.04 11.52
N SER A 30 2.77 -5.24 10.94
CA SER A 30 1.99 -6.33 11.52
C SER A 30 2.49 -6.74 12.92
N LYS A 31 3.82 -6.82 13.10
CA LYS A 31 4.41 -7.17 14.39
C LYS A 31 4.20 -6.05 15.41
N ALA A 32 4.41 -4.81 15.02
CA ALA A 32 4.22 -3.67 15.91
C ALA A 32 2.76 -3.57 16.41
N LEU A 33 1.78 -3.72 15.50
CA LEU A 33 0.36 -3.76 15.86
C LEU A 33 0.02 -4.91 16.81
N TRP A 34 0.62 -6.09 16.61
CA TRP A 34 0.41 -7.22 17.50
C TRP A 34 0.95 -6.95 18.91
N VAL A 35 2.13 -6.36 19.02
CA VAL A 35 2.75 -5.98 20.31
C VAL A 35 1.87 -4.97 21.06
N LYS A 36 1.23 -4.04 20.35
CA LYS A 36 0.25 -3.11 20.91
C LYS A 36 -1.13 -3.73 21.22
N GLY A 37 -1.33 -5.01 20.93
CA GLY A 37 -2.56 -5.74 21.25
C GLY A 37 -3.67 -5.65 20.19
N TYR A 38 -3.40 -5.05 19.02
CA TYR A 38 -4.36 -4.99 17.93
C TYR A 38 -4.52 -6.34 17.24
N ARG A 39 -5.78 -6.76 17.03
CA ARG A 39 -6.12 -7.92 16.22
C ARG A 39 -6.40 -7.48 14.79
N TYR A 40 -5.72 -8.13 13.84
CA TYR A 40 -5.83 -7.80 12.42
C TYR A 40 -5.96 -9.06 11.55
N ARG A 41 -6.49 -8.87 10.35
CA ARG A 41 -6.41 -9.83 9.24
C ARG A 41 -5.38 -9.32 8.24
N LYS A 42 -4.63 -10.24 7.63
CA LYS A 42 -3.68 -9.89 6.56
C LYS A 42 -4.25 -10.21 5.20
N ASN A 43 -3.91 -9.40 4.19
CA ASN A 43 -4.21 -9.66 2.78
C ASN A 43 -5.69 -10.02 2.57
N TYR A 44 -6.60 -9.19 3.10
CA TYR A 44 -7.99 -9.56 3.28
C TYR A 44 -8.79 -9.48 1.97
N LYS A 45 -8.81 -10.60 1.22
CA LYS A 45 -9.38 -10.72 -0.13
C LYS A 45 -10.87 -10.42 -0.26
N VAL A 46 -11.60 -10.39 0.86
CA VAL A 46 -13.03 -10.07 0.87
C VAL A 46 -13.27 -8.59 0.56
N LEU A 47 -12.29 -7.73 0.87
CA LEU A 47 -12.39 -6.30 0.61
C LEU A 47 -11.79 -5.92 -0.76
N PRO A 48 -12.33 -4.87 -1.41
CA PRO A 48 -11.72 -4.25 -2.59
C PRO A 48 -10.23 -3.97 -2.36
N GLY A 49 -9.40 -4.25 -3.37
CA GLY A 49 -7.95 -4.04 -3.29
C GLY A 49 -7.18 -5.04 -2.42
N SER A 50 -7.86 -5.90 -1.66
CA SER A 50 -7.23 -6.87 -0.75
C SER A 50 -6.20 -6.21 0.21
N PRO A 51 -6.63 -5.30 1.11
CA PRO A 51 -5.72 -4.54 1.95
C PRO A 51 -4.74 -5.43 2.71
N ASP A 52 -3.52 -4.94 2.88
CA ASP A 52 -2.42 -5.68 3.48
C ASP A 52 -2.71 -6.05 4.93
N ILE A 53 -3.27 -5.10 5.68
CA ILE A 53 -3.69 -5.26 7.06
C ILE A 53 -5.09 -4.66 7.22
N VAL A 54 -5.96 -5.39 7.93
CA VAL A 54 -7.33 -4.94 8.20
C VAL A 54 -7.63 -5.09 9.69
N LEU A 55 -8.02 -4.00 10.32
CA LEU A 55 -8.53 -3.98 11.68
C LEU A 55 -10.07 -4.02 11.64
N THR A 56 -10.63 -5.23 11.57
CA THR A 56 -12.07 -5.42 11.31
C THR A 56 -12.97 -4.82 12.39
N LYS A 57 -12.51 -4.78 13.65
CA LYS A 57 -13.26 -4.18 14.76
C LYS A 57 -13.53 -2.68 14.52
N TYR A 58 -12.57 -1.98 13.92
CA TYR A 58 -12.58 -0.53 13.73
C TYR A 58 -12.91 -0.13 12.30
N LYS A 59 -13.18 -1.09 11.41
CA LYS A 59 -13.32 -0.89 9.96
C LYS A 59 -12.16 -0.07 9.34
N ILE A 60 -10.92 -0.37 9.74
CA ILE A 60 -9.72 0.26 9.15
C ILE A 60 -9.07 -0.71 8.16
N ALA A 61 -8.86 -0.26 6.93
CA ALA A 61 -8.11 -0.92 5.87
C ALA A 61 -6.76 -0.21 5.67
N ILE A 62 -5.66 -0.95 5.75
CA ILE A 62 -4.30 -0.41 5.70
C ILE A 62 -3.57 -1.01 4.49
N PHE A 63 -3.00 -0.13 3.67
CA PHE A 63 -2.17 -0.47 2.51
C PHE A 63 -0.71 -0.10 2.77
N CYS A 64 0.20 -1.02 2.44
CA CYS A 64 1.64 -0.89 2.57
C CYS A 64 2.26 -0.67 1.18
N ASP A 65 2.23 0.57 0.70
CA ASP A 65 2.55 0.90 -0.68
C ASP A 65 4.05 0.95 -0.93
N SER A 66 4.47 0.35 -2.05
CA SER A 66 5.81 0.63 -2.58
C SER A 66 5.85 2.01 -3.27
N GLU A 67 6.92 2.76 -3.05
CA GLU A 67 7.04 4.12 -3.62
C GLU A 67 7.00 4.11 -5.14
N PHE A 68 7.56 3.07 -5.76
CA PHE A 68 7.65 2.97 -7.21
C PHE A 68 6.33 2.57 -7.87
N PHE A 69 5.67 1.50 -7.40
CA PHE A 69 4.51 0.95 -8.11
C PHE A 69 3.23 1.77 -7.90
N HIS A 70 3.17 2.59 -6.85
CA HIS A 70 2.04 3.45 -6.52
C HIS A 70 2.35 4.95 -6.71
N GLY A 71 3.51 5.28 -7.31
CA GLY A 71 3.76 6.62 -7.82
C GLY A 71 4.07 7.69 -6.77
N LYS A 72 4.78 7.36 -5.68
CA LYS A 72 5.28 8.39 -4.75
C LYS A 72 6.10 9.42 -5.52
N ASP A 73 5.80 10.70 -5.30
CA ASP A 73 6.38 11.84 -6.03
C ASP A 73 6.25 11.68 -7.56
N TRP A 74 5.04 11.37 -8.02
CA TRP A 74 4.74 10.95 -9.40
C TRP A 74 5.38 11.82 -10.48
N GLU A 75 5.38 13.15 -10.32
CA GLU A 75 5.98 14.04 -11.33
C GLU A 75 7.48 13.78 -11.51
N MET A 76 8.22 13.62 -10.41
CA MET A 76 9.65 13.30 -10.45
C MET A 76 9.87 11.88 -11.00
N LEU A 77 9.06 10.92 -10.55
CA LEU A 77 9.16 9.53 -11.00
C LEU A 77 8.88 9.41 -12.50
N ARG A 78 7.82 10.05 -13.00
CA ARG A 78 7.45 10.09 -14.41
C ARG A 78 8.58 10.63 -15.27
N ARG A 79 9.18 11.78 -14.90
CA ARG A 79 10.33 12.36 -15.63
C ARG A 79 11.53 11.40 -15.69
N LYS A 80 11.75 10.59 -14.65
CA LYS A 80 12.79 9.55 -14.64
C LYS A 80 12.44 8.39 -15.56
N LEU A 81 11.18 7.94 -15.56
CA LEU A 81 10.70 6.84 -16.40
C LEU A 81 10.69 7.20 -17.89
N GLU A 82 10.33 8.43 -18.23
CA GLU A 82 10.33 8.94 -19.61
C GLU A 82 11.73 8.89 -20.25
N LYS A 83 12.79 8.97 -19.43
CA LYS A 83 14.18 8.84 -19.86
C LYS A 83 14.69 7.39 -19.91
N GLY A 84 13.87 6.42 -19.50
CA GLY A 84 14.24 5.01 -19.36
C GLY A 84 13.69 4.12 -20.49
N ASN A 85 14.19 2.89 -20.56
CA ASN A 85 13.66 1.88 -21.49
C ASN A 85 12.22 1.54 -21.16
N ASN A 86 11.40 1.34 -22.20
CA ASN A 86 9.96 1.05 -22.09
C ASN A 86 9.20 2.16 -21.31
N ALA A 87 9.62 3.42 -21.47
CA ALA A 87 9.00 4.59 -20.86
C ALA A 87 7.47 4.55 -20.93
N GLN A 88 6.90 4.40 -22.14
CA GLN A 88 5.45 4.39 -22.33
C GLN A 88 4.76 3.30 -21.51
N TYR A 89 5.35 2.10 -21.46
CA TYR A 89 4.80 0.99 -20.68
C TYR A 89 4.80 1.33 -19.18
N TRP A 90 5.92 1.80 -18.64
CA TRP A 90 6.05 2.09 -17.21
C TRP A 90 5.19 3.27 -16.77
N VAL A 91 5.13 4.32 -17.59
CA VAL A 91 4.30 5.49 -17.31
C VAL A 91 2.82 5.08 -17.26
N ASN A 92 2.33 4.37 -18.28
CA ASN A 92 0.96 3.87 -18.30
C ASN A 92 0.69 2.91 -17.14
N LYS A 93 1.62 1.98 -16.87
CA LYS A 93 1.45 0.97 -15.82
C LYS A 93 1.30 1.59 -14.43
N ILE A 94 2.10 2.60 -14.10
CA ILE A 94 2.01 3.27 -12.79
C ILE A 94 0.75 4.14 -12.73
N GLN A 95 0.42 4.84 -13.81
CA GLN A 95 -0.81 5.64 -13.86
C GLN A 95 -2.06 4.78 -13.70
N ASP A 96 -2.11 3.62 -14.35
CA ASP A 96 -3.20 2.64 -14.19
C ASP A 96 -3.28 2.06 -12.77
N ASN A 97 -2.13 1.88 -12.11
CA ASN A 97 -2.11 1.46 -10.71
C ASN A 97 -2.67 2.56 -9.80
N MET A 98 -2.19 3.80 -9.93
CA MET A 98 -2.73 4.94 -9.16
C MET A 98 -4.23 5.14 -9.37
N ASN A 99 -4.71 5.00 -10.62
CA ASN A 99 -6.13 5.06 -10.94
C ASN A 99 -6.90 3.91 -10.24
N ARG A 100 -6.35 2.69 -10.26
CA ARG A 100 -6.96 1.54 -9.59
C ARG A 100 -7.02 1.75 -8.07
N ASP A 101 -5.97 2.29 -7.47
CA ASP A 101 -5.89 2.56 -6.03
C ASP A 101 -6.97 3.56 -5.63
N ASN A 102 -7.09 4.68 -6.36
CA ASN A 102 -8.17 5.66 -6.15
C ASN A 102 -9.59 5.02 -6.24
N GLU A 103 -9.81 4.10 -7.18
CA GLU A 103 -11.09 3.40 -7.31
C GLU A 103 -11.34 2.38 -6.18
N ILE A 104 -10.29 1.78 -5.65
CA ILE A 104 -10.36 0.90 -4.48
C ILE A 104 -10.73 1.72 -3.24
N ASP A 105 -10.07 2.86 -3.04
CA ASP A 105 -10.27 3.73 -1.88
C ASP A 105 -11.72 4.21 -1.83
N LYS A 106 -12.25 4.68 -2.95
CA LYS A 106 -13.67 5.06 -3.07
C LYS A 106 -14.61 3.93 -2.66
N LYS A 107 -14.34 2.70 -3.10
CA LYS A 107 -15.19 1.53 -2.76
C LYS A 107 -15.12 1.19 -1.27
N LEU A 108 -13.93 1.30 -0.68
CA LEU A 108 -13.74 1.06 0.76
C LEU A 108 -14.43 2.13 1.59
N LEU A 109 -14.22 3.40 1.26
CA LEU A 109 -14.88 4.54 1.91
C LEU A 109 -16.41 4.43 1.81
N PHE A 110 -16.95 4.09 0.63
CA PHE A 110 -18.38 3.87 0.45
C PHE A 110 -18.92 2.68 1.27
N ALA A 111 -18.11 1.65 1.49
CA ALA A 111 -18.42 0.53 2.37
C ALA A 111 -18.23 0.85 3.87
N GLY A 112 -17.93 2.11 4.22
CA GLY A 112 -17.73 2.58 5.58
C GLY A 112 -16.40 2.16 6.20
N TRP A 113 -15.37 1.94 5.37
CA TRP A 113 -14.02 1.65 5.84
C TRP A 113 -13.16 2.92 5.82
N THR A 114 -12.42 3.13 6.88
CA THR A 114 -11.33 4.12 6.90
C THR A 114 -10.13 3.52 6.20
N VAL A 115 -9.55 4.26 5.24
CA VAL A 115 -8.41 3.80 4.43
C VAL A 115 -7.16 4.55 4.85
N ILE A 116 -6.08 3.82 5.13
CA ILE A 116 -4.77 4.38 5.49
C ILE A 116 -3.70 3.79 4.57
N HIS A 117 -2.90 4.66 3.96
CA HIS A 117 -1.75 4.28 3.14
C HIS A 117 -0.46 4.66 3.85
N PHE A 118 0.48 3.72 3.89
CA PHE A 118 1.83 3.97 4.35
C PHE A 118 2.84 3.54 3.30
N TRP A 119 3.81 4.41 3.01
CA TRP A 119 4.92 4.06 2.15
C TRP A 119 5.86 3.07 2.83
N GLY A 120 6.35 2.09 2.07
CA GLY A 120 7.19 1.02 2.58
C GLY A 120 8.44 1.49 3.32
N LYS A 121 9.15 2.51 2.82
CA LYS A 121 10.30 3.09 3.52
C LYS A 121 9.91 3.78 4.81
N ASP A 122 8.74 4.40 4.87
CA ASP A 122 8.27 5.11 6.04
C ASP A 122 7.91 4.07 7.13
N ILE A 123 7.24 2.97 6.76
CA ILE A 123 7.01 1.83 7.67
C ILE A 123 8.31 1.29 8.24
N LEU A 124 9.33 1.06 7.40
CA LEU A 124 10.57 0.44 7.84
C LEU A 124 11.45 1.36 8.71
N LYS A 125 11.37 2.68 8.51
CA LYS A 125 12.17 3.66 9.25
C LYS A 125 11.48 4.17 10.51
N CYS A 126 10.16 4.32 10.44
CA CYS A 126 9.32 5.04 11.39
C CYS A 126 8.07 4.20 11.73
N THR A 127 8.30 2.92 12.10
CA THR A 127 7.19 2.00 12.37
C THR A 127 6.30 2.48 13.52
N ASP A 128 6.89 3.06 14.56
CA ASP A 128 6.16 3.52 15.74
C ASP A 128 5.26 4.72 15.40
N GLU A 129 5.70 5.61 14.52
CA GLU A 129 4.88 6.71 14.01
C GLU A 129 3.71 6.21 13.18
N CYS A 130 3.92 5.20 12.32
CA CYS A 130 2.82 4.55 11.59
C CYS A 130 1.79 3.94 12.56
N VAL A 131 2.26 3.30 13.63
CA VAL A 131 1.37 2.76 14.66
C VAL A 131 0.61 3.87 15.37
N LYS A 132 1.26 4.99 15.70
CA LYS A 132 0.62 6.14 16.36
C LYS A 132 -0.53 6.70 15.53
N VAL A 133 -0.34 6.86 14.21
CA VAL A 133 -1.42 7.29 13.29
C VAL A 133 -2.61 6.32 13.33
N ILE A 134 -2.35 5.01 13.40
CA ILE A 134 -3.42 4.00 13.52
C ILE A 134 -4.11 4.11 14.88
N GLU A 135 -3.36 4.29 15.98
CA GLU A 135 -3.89 4.47 17.33
C GLU A 135 -4.78 5.72 17.42
N GLU A 136 -4.34 6.84 16.85
CA GLU A 136 -5.12 8.09 16.76
C GLU A 136 -6.39 7.90 15.93
N THR A 137 -6.29 7.23 14.77
CA THR A 137 -7.48 6.93 13.95
C THR A 137 -8.49 6.05 14.69
N VAL A 138 -8.00 5.05 15.43
CA VAL A 138 -8.86 4.21 16.27
C VAL A 138 -9.55 5.05 17.35
N PHE A 139 -8.82 5.95 18.00
CA PHE A 139 -9.37 6.82 19.02
C PHE A 139 -10.46 7.74 18.47
N ASP A 140 -10.23 8.39 17.33
CA ASP A 140 -11.20 9.28 16.69
C ASP A 140 -12.49 8.55 16.30
N LEU A 141 -12.37 7.31 15.79
CA LEU A 141 -13.51 6.47 15.45
C LEU A 141 -14.30 6.05 16.69
N MET A 142 -13.62 5.69 17.78
CA MET A 142 -14.29 5.32 19.03
C MET A 142 -15.00 6.51 19.68
N ILE A 143 -14.45 7.73 19.58
CA ILE A 143 -15.12 8.94 20.05
C ILE A 143 -16.37 9.23 19.21
N SER A 144 -16.23 9.18 17.89
CA SER A 144 -17.34 9.46 16.97
C SER A 144 -18.53 8.52 17.19
N ASP A 145 -18.25 7.25 17.50
CA ASP A 145 -19.28 6.26 17.86
C ASP A 145 -19.96 6.53 19.21
N TYR A 146 -19.32 7.28 20.11
CA TYR A 146 -19.81 7.57 21.48
C TYR A 146 -20.63 8.86 21.56
N GLU A 147 -20.49 9.75 20.59
CA GLU A 147 -21.25 11.01 20.48
C GLU A 147 -22.59 10.85 19.75
N LEU A 148 -22.91 9.63 19.29
CA LEU A 148 -24.17 9.22 18.65
C LEU A 148 -25.10 8.48 19.63
#